data_AF-A0A1U9ZVL1-F1
#
_entry.id   AF-A0A1U9ZVL1-F1
#
_cell.length_a   1.000
_cell.length_b   1.000
_cell.length_c   1.000
_cell.angle_alpha   90.00
_cell.angle_beta   90.00
_cell.angle_gamma   90.00
#
_symmetry.space_group_name_H-M   'P 1'
#
loop_
_entity.id
_entity.type
_entity.pdbx_description
1 polymer ?
#
loop_
_entity_poly.entity_id
_entity_poly.type
_entity_poly.pdbx_seq_one_letter_code
_entity_poly.pdbx_strand_id
1 'polypeptide(L)'
;MLAASLTPATVATAQTSGDVGVLSAPVGARCGAYLTGEAWGADLRYYHCGDTRIFIEIDNISGPNQYTCVDPWEDKYIAERQTADNAWYIGLC
;
A
#
# COMPACT_ATOMS: atom_id res chain seq x y z
N MET A 1 -36.55 -22.54 51.44
CA MET A 1 -35.11 -22.37 51.15
C MET A 1 -34.84 -23.11 49.85
N LEU A 2 -34.62 -22.41 48.74
CA LEU A 2 -34.16 -23.02 47.48
C LEU A 2 -32.67 -22.72 47.32
N ALA A 3 -31.87 -23.76 47.12
CA ALA A 3 -30.44 -23.67 46.87
C ALA A 3 -30.19 -23.25 45.41
N ALA A 4 -29.42 -22.17 45.21
CA ALA A 4 -28.97 -21.74 43.90
C ALA A 4 -27.69 -22.50 43.52
N SER A 5 -27.74 -23.23 42.41
CA SER A 5 -26.60 -23.91 41.80
C SER A 5 -25.72 -22.90 41.05
N LEU A 6 -24.47 -22.74 41.46
CA LEU A 6 -23.46 -21.93 40.78
C LEU A 6 -22.84 -22.75 39.63
N THR A 7 -23.01 -22.29 38.39
CA THR A 7 -22.27 -22.83 37.23
C THR A 7 -20.91 -22.14 37.11
N PRO A 8 -19.83 -22.87 36.78
CA PRO A 8 -18.51 -22.26 36.61
C PRO A 8 -18.46 -21.46 35.30
N ALA A 9 -18.05 -20.21 35.39
CA ALA A 9 -17.75 -19.39 34.22
C ALA A 9 -16.45 -19.89 33.57
N THR A 10 -16.56 -20.45 32.37
CA THR A 10 -15.41 -20.70 31.50
C THR A 10 -14.73 -19.37 31.17
N VAL A 11 -13.52 -19.18 31.69
CA VAL A 11 -12.62 -18.11 31.25
C VAL A 11 -12.25 -18.41 29.80
N ALA A 12 -12.84 -17.67 28.88
CA ALA A 12 -12.37 -17.65 27.50
C ALA A 12 -10.95 -17.06 27.49
N THR A 13 -9.96 -17.93 27.34
CA THR A 13 -8.60 -17.52 26.98
C THR A 13 -8.70 -16.82 25.63
N ALA A 14 -8.55 -15.49 25.63
CA ALA A 14 -8.37 -14.73 24.41
C ALA A 14 -7.14 -15.28 23.69
N GLN A 15 -7.37 -16.03 22.61
CA GLN A 15 -6.33 -16.28 21.62
C GLN A 15 -5.93 -14.92 21.07
N THR A 16 -4.76 -14.43 21.46
CA THR A 16 -4.04 -13.45 20.65
C THR A 16 -3.64 -14.17 19.37
N SER A 17 -4.55 -14.20 18.39
CA SER A 17 -4.16 -14.45 17.02
C SER A 17 -3.14 -13.38 16.69
N GLY A 18 -1.90 -13.79 16.45
CA GLY A 18 -0.87 -12.93 15.87
C GLY A 18 -1.24 -12.65 14.41
N ASP A 19 -2.35 -11.95 14.20
CA ASP A 19 -2.74 -11.46 12.91
C ASP A 19 -1.70 -10.42 12.52
N VAL A 20 -0.84 -10.76 11.57
CA VAL A 20 -0.15 -9.76 10.76
C VAL A 20 -1.27 -8.89 10.21
N GLY A 21 -1.39 -7.69 10.77
CA GLY A 21 -2.58 -6.86 10.67
C GLY A 21 -3.12 -6.78 9.24
N VAL A 22 -4.45 -6.80 9.15
CA VAL A 22 -5.27 -6.65 7.96
C VAL A 22 -4.93 -5.34 7.22
N LEU A 23 -3.82 -5.31 6.48
CA LEU A 23 -3.30 -4.15 5.75
C LEU A 23 -2.94 -4.54 4.31
N SER A 24 -3.69 -5.46 3.73
CA SER A 24 -3.60 -5.75 2.31
C SER A 24 -4.59 -4.86 1.57
N ALA A 25 -4.17 -4.31 0.43
CA ALA A 25 -5.07 -3.56 -0.44
C ALA A 25 -6.33 -4.37 -0.76
N PRO A 26 -7.52 -3.74 -0.92
CA PRO A 26 -8.72 -4.44 -1.33
C PRO A 26 -8.47 -5.29 -2.57
N VAL A 27 -9.09 -6.47 -2.62
CA VAL A 27 -9.00 -7.34 -3.80
C VAL A 27 -9.44 -6.56 -5.04
N GLY A 28 -8.57 -6.48 -6.05
CA GLY A 28 -8.79 -5.71 -7.28
C GLY A 28 -8.11 -4.34 -7.32
N ALA A 29 -7.55 -3.84 -6.20
CA ALA A 29 -6.70 -2.66 -6.22
C ALA A 29 -5.39 -2.97 -6.98
N ARG A 30 -5.03 -2.09 -7.93
CA ARG A 30 -3.81 -2.21 -8.74
C ARG A 30 -2.79 -1.18 -8.27
N CYS A 31 -1.85 -1.63 -7.45
CA CYS A 31 -0.88 -0.77 -6.79
C CYS A 31 0.45 -0.76 -7.54
N GLY A 32 1.22 0.32 -7.39
CA GLY A 32 2.50 0.51 -8.04
C GLY A 32 2.44 1.42 -9.27
N ALA A 33 3.50 1.35 -10.07
CA ALA A 33 3.65 2.16 -11.27
C ALA A 33 2.75 1.68 -12.41
N TYR A 34 2.12 2.60 -13.12
CA TYR A 34 1.29 2.30 -14.29
C TYR A 34 1.26 3.49 -15.27
N LEU A 35 0.87 3.21 -16.51
CA LEU A 35 0.78 4.22 -17.56
C LEU A 35 -0.69 4.59 -17.83
N THR A 36 -0.97 5.88 -18.00
CA THR A 36 -2.28 6.38 -18.44
C THR A 36 -2.15 7.14 -19.75
N GLY A 37 -3.01 6.86 -20.73
CA GLY A 37 -3.02 7.52 -22.03
C GLY A 37 -2.52 6.65 -23.18
N GLU A 38 -2.33 7.26 -24.35
CA GLU A 38 -1.96 6.54 -25.58
C GLU A 38 -0.45 6.53 -25.81
N ALA A 39 0.10 5.32 -25.95
CA ALA A 39 1.45 5.04 -26.44
C ALA A 39 2.53 6.00 -25.93
N TRP A 40 2.90 6.98 -26.75
CA TRP A 40 3.96 7.95 -26.52
C TRP A 40 3.55 9.17 -25.71
N GLY A 41 2.26 9.51 -25.62
CA GLY A 41 1.76 10.59 -24.77
C GLY A 41 1.25 10.11 -23.43
N ALA A 42 1.72 8.95 -22.96
CA ALA A 42 1.26 8.37 -21.71
C ALA A 42 1.98 9.00 -20.51
N ASP A 43 1.24 9.24 -19.44
CA ASP A 43 1.79 9.62 -18.16
C ASP A 43 2.17 8.37 -17.37
N LEU A 44 3.33 8.40 -16.72
CA LEU A 44 3.72 7.47 -15.67
C LEU A 44 3.17 7.95 -14.33
N ARG A 45 2.36 7.09 -13.72
CA ARG A 45 1.71 7.31 -12.42
C ARG A 45 2.10 6.23 -11.44
N TYR A 46 1.97 6.52 -10.15
CA TYR A 46 2.17 5.55 -9.07
C TYR A 46 0.96 5.59 -8.13
N TYR A 47 0.27 4.45 -8.00
CA TYR A 47 -0.82 4.30 -7.03
C TYR A 47 -0.33 3.56 -5.78
N HIS A 48 -0.32 4.22 -4.64
CA HIS A 48 0.06 3.61 -3.38
C HIS A 48 -1.15 3.01 -2.65
N CYS A 49 -1.12 1.71 -2.35
CA CYS A 49 -2.15 1.05 -1.54
C CYS A 49 -1.61 0.68 -0.17
N GLY A 50 -1.47 1.68 0.70
CA GLY A 50 -1.03 1.48 2.06
C GLY A 50 -1.39 2.68 2.92
N ASP A 51 -1.31 2.50 4.23
CA ASP A 51 -1.68 3.53 5.23
C ASP A 51 -0.47 4.34 5.72
N THR A 52 0.71 4.08 5.17
CA THR A 52 1.95 4.76 5.53
C THR A 52 2.44 5.61 4.37
N ARG A 53 3.08 6.74 4.66
CA ARG A 53 3.78 7.50 3.63
C ARG A 53 5.01 6.72 3.17
N ILE A 54 5.16 6.57 1.85
CA ILE A 54 6.25 5.79 1.28
C ILE A 54 7.17 6.64 0.43
N PHE A 55 8.42 6.21 0.33
CA PHE A 55 9.42 6.74 -0.57
C PHE A 55 9.49 5.84 -1.80
N ILE A 56 9.39 6.44 -2.98
CA ILE A 56 9.56 5.75 -4.26
C ILE A 56 10.78 6.28 -5.00
N GLU A 57 11.42 5.39 -5.75
CA GLU A 57 12.41 5.71 -6.76
C GLU A 57 11.75 5.65 -8.13
N ILE A 58 11.99 6.67 -8.94
CA ILE A 58 11.48 6.83 -10.29
C ILE A 58 12.66 6.55 -11.24
N ASP A 59 12.50 5.53 -12.07
CA ASP A 59 13.51 5.05 -13.02
C ASP A 59 13.46 5.90 -14.29
N ASN A 60 14.46 6.76 -14.45
CA ASN A 60 14.54 7.61 -15.63
C ASN A 60 15.10 6.81 -16.81
N ILE A 61 14.51 6.99 -18.00
CA ILE A 61 14.99 6.34 -19.24
C ILE A 61 16.47 6.67 -19.50
N SER A 62 16.89 7.87 -19.12
CA SER A 62 18.28 8.29 -19.17
C SER A 62 18.63 9.23 -18.03
N GLY A 63 19.86 9.14 -17.54
CA GLY A 63 20.36 9.95 -16.43
C GLY A 63 20.06 9.34 -15.06
N PRO A 64 20.28 10.11 -13.97
CA PRO A 64 20.06 9.63 -12.62
C PRO A 64 18.57 9.46 -12.29
N ASN A 65 18.26 8.48 -11.44
CA ASN A 65 16.91 8.25 -10.93
C ASN A 65 16.44 9.39 -10.02
N GLN A 66 15.13 9.60 -10.01
CA GLN A 66 14.48 10.59 -9.16
C GLN A 66 13.79 9.92 -7.98
N TYR A 67 13.42 10.72 -7.00
CA TYR A 67 12.90 10.22 -5.74
C TYR A 67 11.81 11.12 -5.20
N THR A 68 10.73 10.52 -4.69
CA THR A 68 9.65 11.30 -4.08
C THR A 68 8.88 10.50 -3.04
N CYS A 69 8.20 11.21 -2.14
CA CYS A 69 7.24 10.60 -1.23
C CYS A 69 5.87 10.46 -1.91
N VAL A 70 5.13 9.42 -1.55
CA VAL A 70 3.73 9.19 -1.94
C VAL A 70 2.93 8.99 -0.67
N ASP A 71 1.83 9.72 -0.54
CA ASP A 71 0.95 9.67 0.61
C ASP A 71 0.07 8.40 0.58
N PRO A 72 -0.49 7.99 1.74
CA PRO A 72 -1.45 6.89 1.81
C PRO A 72 -2.57 7.01 0.78
N TRP A 73 -2.81 5.94 0.01
CA TRP A 73 -3.88 5.87 -0.99
C TRP A 73 -3.81 6.92 -2.10
N GLU A 74 -2.65 7.57 -2.28
CA GLU A 74 -2.45 8.57 -3.33
C GLU A 74 -2.24 7.91 -4.71
N ASP A 75 -2.92 8.47 -5.71
CA ASP A 75 -2.61 8.25 -7.13
C ASP A 75 -1.81 9.43 -7.66
N LYS A 76 -0.48 9.28 -7.71
CA LYS A 76 0.45 10.36 -7.99
C LYS A 76 0.92 10.33 -9.44
N TYR A 77 0.83 11.47 -10.12
CA TYR A 77 1.61 11.69 -11.34
C TYR A 77 3.08 11.81 -10.97
N ILE A 78 3.94 11.02 -11.61
CA ILE A 78 5.38 11.01 -11.29
C ILE A 78 6.23 11.51 -12.46
N ALA A 79 5.88 11.20 -13.70
CA ALA A 79 6.60 11.66 -14.88
C ALA A 79 5.80 11.42 -16.17
N GLU A 80 6.22 12.04 -17.27
CA GLU A 80 5.83 11.60 -18.61
C GLU A 80 6.60 10.33 -18.99
N ARG A 81 6.00 9.44 -19.78
CA ARG A 81 6.64 8.19 -20.22
C ARG A 81 7.96 8.42 -20.96
N GLN A 82 8.14 9.55 -21.64
CA GLN A 82 9.38 9.88 -22.35
C GLN A 82 10.52 10.23 -21.39
N THR A 83 10.21 10.49 -20.12
CA THR A 83 11.19 10.83 -19.08
C THR A 83 11.55 9.62 -18.23
N ALA A 84 10.54 8.83 -17.83
CA ALA A 84 10.70 7.67 -16.97
C ALA A 84 9.81 6.51 -17.43
N ASP A 85 10.29 5.28 -17.24
CA ASP A 85 9.60 4.07 -17.67
C ASP A 85 9.13 3.18 -16.50
N ASN A 86 9.61 3.43 -15.28
CA ASN A 86 9.20 2.68 -14.09
C ASN A 86 9.33 3.45 -12.77
N ALA A 87 8.80 2.85 -11.69
CA ALA A 87 9.07 3.29 -10.32
C ALA A 87 8.88 2.15 -9.30
N TRP A 88 9.69 2.18 -8.23
CA TRP A 88 9.71 1.17 -7.17
C TRP A 88 9.48 1.78 -5.79
N TYR A 89 8.80 1.03 -4.91
CA TYR A 89 8.82 1.30 -3.47
C TYR A 89 10.23 1.01 -2.94
N ILE A 90 10.81 1.96 -2.20
CA ILE A 90 12.15 1.80 -1.61
C ILE A 90 12.22 2.07 -0.10
N GLY A 91 11.12 2.48 0.54
CA GLY A 91 11.09 2.65 1.98
C GLY A 91 9.97 3.56 2.47
N LEU A 92 10.04 3.94 3.76
CA LEU A 92 9.12 4.89 4.37
C LEU A 92 9.64 6.33 4.22
N CYS A 93 8.70 7.25 4.07
CA CYS A 93 8.89 8.66 4.40
C CYS A 93 8.35 8.92 5.81
#